data_AF-A0A9W9IVZ6-F1
#
_entry.id   AF-A0A9W9IVZ6-F1
#
_cell.length_a   1.000
_cell.length_b   1.000
_cell.length_c   1.000
_cell.angle_alpha   90.00
_cell.angle_beta   90.00
_cell.angle_gamma   90.00
#
_symmetry.space_group_name_H-M   'P 1'
#
loop_
_entity.id
_entity.type
_entity.pdbx_description
1 polymer ?
#
loop_
_entity_poly.entity_id
_entity_poly.type
_entity_poly.pdbx_seq_one_letter_code
_entity_poly.pdbx_strand_id
1 'polypeptide(L)'
;MRSRRLFGSGNKRVTKNRVVSITATSPPCNLKPTLSPTQLSRDYKISEIMDPRPYHILSYGTLLGTQFYQSFVGGFVAFRALPRPQFASLQSALFPIYFSLQTALPVVVALTASRGGQVLGLSGLAAPENRLDTLLPLSTVAVTGLVNMFVLRPLTTRVMHERKHQETRDGKRSYDPAPHSKEMLALNKKFGRVHGISSLVNLVSLIATVWYGVALSKRLE
;
A
#
# COMPACT_ATOMS: atom_id res chain seq x y z
N MET A 1 17.62 60.52 65.50
CA MET A 1 18.81 60.60 66.39
C MET A 1 19.70 59.40 66.10
N ARG A 2 20.82 59.54 65.35
CA ARG A 2 22.22 59.55 65.86
C ARG A 2 22.43 58.57 67.04
N SER A 3 23.33 57.58 66.98
CA SER A 3 24.78 57.81 66.88
C SER A 3 25.61 56.52 66.67
N ARG A 4 26.61 56.62 65.76
CA ARG A 4 28.02 56.12 65.70
C ARG A 4 28.34 54.63 65.98
N ARG A 5 28.97 53.85 65.07
CA ARG A 5 30.32 53.88 64.40
C ARG A 5 31.37 53.06 65.20
N LEU A 6 32.05 52.10 64.55
CA LEU A 6 33.49 51.73 64.64
C LEU A 6 33.73 50.50 63.70
N PHE A 7 34.28 50.70 62.49
CA PHE A 7 35.69 50.52 62.07
C PHE A 7 36.24 49.07 62.09
N GLY A 8 36.57 48.55 60.90
CA GLY A 8 37.28 47.29 60.69
C GLY A 8 38.00 47.29 59.33
N SER A 9 39.31 47.50 59.38
CA SER A 9 40.31 47.74 58.33
C SER A 9 40.30 46.78 57.14
N GLY A 10 40.47 47.34 55.93
CA GLY A 10 40.65 46.62 54.68
C GLY A 10 42.08 46.11 54.48
N ASN A 11 42.20 44.91 53.91
CA ASN A 11 43.47 44.33 53.50
C ASN A 11 43.57 44.33 51.97
N LYS A 12 44.33 45.28 51.41
CA LYS A 12 44.71 45.30 50.00
C LYS A 12 45.83 44.28 49.79
N ARG A 13 45.60 43.27 48.96
CA ARG A 13 46.68 42.41 48.44
C ARG A 13 46.70 42.49 46.92
N VAL A 14 47.65 43.28 46.43
CA VAL A 14 48.05 43.37 45.02
C VAL A 14 49.04 42.23 44.77
N THR A 15 48.74 41.32 43.85
CA THR A 15 49.71 40.36 43.33
C THR A 15 49.62 40.26 41.81
N LYS A 16 50.61 40.90 41.18
CA LYS A 16 51.23 40.73 39.86
C LYS A 16 50.49 39.88 38.80
N ASN A 17 50.15 40.56 37.70
CA ASN A 17 49.91 39.98 36.38
C ASN A 17 51.06 39.06 35.94
N ARG A 18 50.75 37.80 35.68
CA ARG A 18 51.62 36.85 34.99
C ARG A 18 51.11 36.74 33.55
N VAL A 19 51.83 37.35 32.60
CA VAL A 19 51.58 37.15 31.17
C VAL A 19 52.10 35.76 30.83
N VAL A 20 51.18 34.82 30.59
CA VAL A 20 51.48 33.50 30.03
C VAL A 20 51.30 33.62 28.52
N SER A 21 52.38 33.62 27.75
CA SER A 21 52.31 33.40 26.30
C SER A 21 51.95 31.94 26.06
N ILE A 22 50.73 31.70 25.58
CA ILE A 22 50.31 30.39 25.09
C ILE A 22 50.49 30.42 23.57
N THR A 23 51.56 29.81 23.09
CA THR A 23 51.75 29.50 21.68
C THR A 23 50.76 28.39 21.32
N ALA A 24 49.67 28.73 20.63
CA ALA A 24 48.71 27.77 20.11
C ALA A 24 49.27 27.12 18.84
N THR A 25 49.87 25.92 18.98
CA THR A 25 50.05 25.01 17.84
C THR A 25 48.72 24.33 17.56
N SER A 26 48.06 24.69 16.47
CA SER A 26 46.88 24.00 15.96
C SER A 26 47.23 22.57 15.51
N PRO A 27 46.41 21.54 15.81
CA PRO A 27 46.58 20.22 15.23
C PRO A 27 46.20 20.26 13.73
N PRO A 28 46.81 19.40 12.88
CA PRO A 28 46.43 19.33 11.47
C PRO A 28 44.97 18.88 11.37
N CYS A 29 44.14 19.77 10.82
CA CYS A 29 42.77 19.49 10.44
C CYS A 29 42.79 18.39 9.36
N ASN A 30 42.50 17.15 9.76
CA ASN A 30 42.17 16.09 8.82
C ASN A 30 40.95 16.57 8.03
N LEU A 31 41.16 16.95 6.76
CA LEU A 31 40.09 17.29 5.83
C LEU A 31 39.09 16.13 5.82
N LYS A 32 37.88 16.36 6.35
CA LYS A 32 36.72 15.62 5.85
C LYS A 32 36.63 15.95 4.35
N PRO A 33 36.49 14.96 3.46
CA PRO A 33 36.30 15.23 2.05
C PRO A 33 35.00 16.05 1.90
N THR A 34 35.14 17.32 1.54
CA THR A 34 34.01 18.17 1.22
C THR A 34 33.42 17.64 -0.08
N LEU A 35 32.28 16.95 0.01
CA LEU A 35 31.54 16.53 -1.18
C LEU A 35 31.30 17.75 -2.06
N SER A 36 31.62 17.65 -3.35
CA SER A 36 31.37 18.75 -4.28
C SER A 36 29.85 18.96 -4.43
N PRO A 37 29.38 20.17 -4.76
CA PRO A 37 27.96 20.45 -4.95
C PRO A 37 27.27 19.48 -5.92
N THR A 38 27.99 18.99 -6.92
CA THR A 38 27.53 17.99 -7.88
C THR A 38 27.36 16.61 -7.25
N GLN A 39 28.27 16.17 -6.37
CA GLN A 39 28.16 14.91 -5.64
C GLN A 39 27.02 14.99 -4.62
N LEU A 40 26.93 16.09 -3.86
CA LEU A 40 25.84 16.30 -2.90
C LEU A 40 24.45 16.30 -3.58
N SER A 41 24.32 16.96 -4.72
CA SER A 41 23.07 16.95 -5.51
C SER A 41 22.74 15.57 -6.08
N ARG A 42 23.75 14.81 -6.49
CA ARG A 42 23.58 13.45 -7.00
C ARG A 42 23.20 12.49 -5.88
N ASP A 43 23.88 12.53 -4.75
CA ASP A 43 23.61 11.71 -3.57
C ASP A 43 22.23 12.02 -2.99
N TYR A 44 21.84 13.30 -2.95
CA TYR A 44 20.49 13.73 -2.59
C TYR A 44 19.44 13.14 -3.54
N LYS A 45 19.63 13.28 -4.87
CA LYS A 45 18.70 12.69 -5.85
C LYS A 45 18.59 11.17 -5.76
N ILE A 46 19.70 10.47 -5.53
CA ILE A 46 19.68 9.01 -5.37
C ILE A 46 18.96 8.63 -4.06
N SER A 47 19.17 9.38 -2.98
CA SER A 47 18.50 9.15 -1.70
C SER A 47 16.99 9.38 -1.76
N GLU A 48 16.52 10.37 -2.53
CA GLU A 48 15.09 10.59 -2.76
C GLU A 48 14.45 9.49 -3.60
N ILE A 49 15.15 8.98 -4.63
CA ILE A 49 14.68 7.85 -5.43
C ILE A 49 14.67 6.55 -4.62
N MET A 50 15.55 6.41 -3.63
CA MET A 50 15.60 5.22 -2.76
C MET A 50 14.68 5.30 -1.54
N ASP A 51 13.95 6.41 -1.35
CA ASP A 51 12.97 6.56 -0.29
C ASP A 51 11.80 5.59 -0.53
N PRO A 52 11.47 4.68 0.40
CA PRO A 52 10.35 3.74 0.23
C PRO A 52 8.97 4.42 0.27
N ARG A 53 8.85 5.63 0.86
CA ARG A 53 7.56 6.27 1.14
C ARG A 53 6.74 6.62 -0.12
N PRO A 54 7.31 7.20 -1.20
CA PRO A 54 6.55 7.46 -2.42
C PRO A 54 6.01 6.19 -3.07
N TYR A 55 6.83 5.14 -3.16
CA TYR A 55 6.41 3.84 -3.71
C TYR A 55 5.27 3.22 -2.90
N HIS A 56 5.32 3.38 -1.57
CA HIS A 56 4.28 2.92 -0.67
C HIS A 56 2.93 3.57 -0.97
N ILE A 57 2.89 4.90 -1.03
CA ILE A 57 1.67 5.68 -1.29
C ILE A 57 1.14 5.42 -2.70
N LEU A 58 2.00 5.39 -3.72
CA LEU A 58 1.60 5.14 -5.10
C LEU A 58 1.05 3.71 -5.27
N SER A 59 1.67 2.72 -4.65
CA SER A 59 1.21 1.33 -4.72
C SER A 59 -0.12 1.15 -4.00
N TYR A 60 -0.26 1.73 -2.80
CA TYR A 60 -1.50 1.70 -2.04
C TYR A 60 -2.64 2.43 -2.79
N GLY A 61 -2.38 3.64 -3.29
CA GLY A 61 -3.35 4.42 -4.05
C GLY A 61 -3.79 3.71 -5.33
N THR A 62 -2.86 3.09 -6.05
CA THR A 62 -3.16 2.28 -7.24
C THR A 62 -4.01 1.06 -6.90
N LEU A 63 -3.70 0.36 -5.80
CA LEU A 63 -4.44 -0.81 -5.34
C LEU A 63 -5.88 -0.44 -4.99
N LEU A 64 -6.07 0.55 -4.11
CA LEU A 64 -7.40 1.00 -3.68
C LEU A 64 -8.20 1.55 -4.87
N GLY A 65 -7.57 2.40 -5.70
CA GLY A 65 -8.19 2.98 -6.88
C GLY A 65 -8.65 1.93 -7.88
N THR A 66 -7.80 0.93 -8.16
CA THR A 66 -8.14 -0.19 -9.06
C THR A 66 -9.34 -0.98 -8.52
N GLN A 67 -9.33 -1.35 -7.24
CA GLN A 67 -10.41 -2.11 -6.61
C GLN A 67 -11.73 -1.35 -6.65
N PHE A 68 -11.72 -0.08 -6.24
CA PHE A 68 -12.91 0.75 -6.19
C PHE A 68 -13.45 1.01 -7.59
N TYR A 69 -12.60 1.48 -8.50
CA TYR A 69 -13.00 1.81 -9.86
C TYR A 69 -13.60 0.60 -10.58
N GLN A 70 -12.91 -0.55 -10.58
CA GLN A 70 -13.41 -1.72 -11.29
C GLN A 70 -14.74 -2.23 -10.71
N SER A 71 -14.88 -2.24 -9.39
CA SER A 71 -16.05 -2.85 -8.73
C SER A 71 -17.30 -1.98 -8.78
N PHE A 72 -17.16 -0.65 -8.65
CA PHE A 72 -18.31 0.25 -8.51
C PHE A 72 -18.53 1.20 -9.67
N VAL A 73 -17.49 1.44 -10.49
CA VAL A 73 -17.57 2.38 -11.62
C VAL A 73 -17.46 1.63 -12.94
N GLY A 74 -16.26 1.16 -13.29
CA GLY A 74 -15.95 0.54 -14.57
C GLY A 74 -16.81 -0.70 -14.85
N GLY A 75 -16.90 -1.64 -13.91
CA GLY A 75 -17.70 -2.86 -14.08
C GLY A 75 -19.20 -2.57 -14.22
N PHE A 76 -19.72 -1.63 -13.44
CA PHE A 76 -21.14 -1.28 -13.44
C PHE A 76 -21.56 -0.49 -14.69
N VAL A 77 -20.75 0.49 -15.10
CA VAL A 77 -20.94 1.23 -16.34
C VAL A 77 -20.86 0.28 -17.54
N ALA A 78 -19.85 -0.59 -17.60
CA ALA A 78 -19.70 -1.56 -18.68
C ALA A 78 -20.88 -2.55 -18.75
N PHE A 79 -21.38 -3.04 -17.60
CA PHE A 79 -22.54 -3.93 -17.56
C PHE A 79 -23.80 -3.29 -18.14
N ARG A 80 -23.97 -1.99 -17.96
CA ARG A 80 -25.12 -1.24 -18.48
C ARG A 80 -24.96 -0.82 -19.93
N ALA A 81 -23.74 -0.48 -20.34
CA ALA A 81 -23.47 0.05 -21.66
C ALA A 81 -23.29 -1.02 -22.74
N LEU A 82 -22.86 -2.23 -22.37
CA LEU A 82 -22.48 -3.28 -23.33
C LEU A 82 -23.50 -4.42 -23.37
N PRO A 83 -23.76 -4.99 -24.57
CA PRO A 83 -24.38 -6.30 -24.69
C PRO A 83 -23.65 -7.35 -23.84
N ARG A 84 -24.39 -8.25 -23.18
CA ARG A 84 -23.81 -9.22 -22.23
C ARG A 84 -22.61 -10.03 -22.75
N PRO A 85 -22.57 -10.48 -24.03
CA PRO A 85 -21.39 -11.16 -24.55
C PRO A 85 -20.14 -10.25 -24.63
N GLN A 86 -20.32 -8.97 -24.97
CA GLN A 86 -19.23 -7.99 -25.03
C GLN A 86 -18.75 -7.63 -23.63
N PHE A 87 -19.68 -7.43 -22.67
CA PHE A 87 -19.33 -7.27 -21.26
C PHE A 87 -18.53 -8.46 -20.73
N ALA A 88 -18.98 -9.69 -21.00
CA ALA A 88 -18.29 -10.91 -20.61
C ALA A 88 -16.88 -11.00 -21.20
N SER A 89 -16.71 -10.62 -22.46
CA SER A 89 -15.41 -10.57 -23.14
C SER A 89 -14.47 -9.54 -22.48
N LEU A 90 -14.95 -8.32 -22.27
CA LEU A 90 -14.20 -7.25 -21.60
C LEU A 90 -13.75 -7.67 -20.20
N GLN A 91 -14.66 -8.22 -19.40
CA GLN A 91 -14.33 -8.69 -18.04
C GLN A 91 -13.32 -9.83 -18.05
N SER A 92 -13.42 -10.76 -19.01
CA SER A 92 -12.46 -11.87 -19.14
C SER A 92 -11.04 -11.38 -19.46
N ALA A 93 -10.91 -10.27 -20.19
CA ALA A 93 -9.62 -9.62 -20.46
C ALA A 93 -9.10 -8.80 -19.27
N LEU A 94 -9.98 -8.11 -18.54
CA LEU A 94 -9.60 -7.25 -17.41
C LEU A 94 -9.22 -8.04 -16.14
N PHE A 95 -9.97 -9.09 -15.80
CA PHE A 95 -9.80 -9.78 -14.53
C PHE A 95 -8.40 -10.38 -14.28
N PRO A 96 -7.68 -10.92 -15.29
CA PRO A 96 -6.27 -11.29 -15.12
C PRO A 96 -5.41 -10.12 -14.65
N ILE A 97 -5.53 -8.95 -15.25
CA ILE A 97 -4.73 -7.78 -14.88
C ILE A 97 -5.14 -7.30 -13.49
N TYR A 98 -6.45 -7.18 -13.26
CA TYR A 98 -7.01 -6.75 -11.98
C TYR A 98 -6.56 -7.63 -10.80
N PHE A 99 -6.70 -8.96 -10.91
CA PHE A 99 -6.31 -9.87 -9.83
C PHE A 99 -4.79 -9.97 -9.67
N SER A 100 -4.01 -9.75 -10.74
CA SER A 100 -2.54 -9.61 -10.63
C SER A 100 -2.17 -8.40 -9.77
N LEU A 101 -2.77 -7.24 -10.04
CA LEU A 101 -2.54 -6.02 -9.27
C LEU A 101 -2.99 -6.20 -7.82
N GLN A 102 -4.18 -6.78 -7.59
CA GLN A 102 -4.70 -7.09 -6.26
C GLN A 102 -3.79 -8.06 -5.48
N THR A 103 -3.04 -8.93 -6.18
CA THR A 103 -2.09 -9.85 -5.55
C THR A 103 -0.73 -9.19 -5.28
N ALA A 104 -0.20 -8.44 -6.25
CA ALA A 104 1.17 -7.94 -6.21
C ALA A 104 1.32 -6.63 -5.42
N LEU A 105 0.42 -5.66 -5.61
CA LEU A 105 0.51 -4.37 -4.94
C LEU A 105 0.47 -4.44 -3.40
N PRO A 106 -0.35 -5.27 -2.71
CA PRO A 106 -0.26 -5.36 -1.26
C PRO A 106 1.12 -5.86 -0.77
N VAL A 107 1.82 -6.68 -1.56
CA VAL A 107 3.19 -7.12 -1.25
C VAL A 107 4.16 -5.94 -1.38
N VAL A 108 4.04 -5.14 -2.45
CA VAL A 108 4.87 -3.93 -2.62
C VAL A 108 4.62 -2.95 -1.46
N VAL A 109 3.35 -2.75 -1.09
CA VAL A 109 2.97 -1.91 0.06
C VAL A 109 3.60 -2.45 1.35
N ALA A 110 3.56 -3.76 1.59
CA ALA A 110 4.18 -4.37 2.77
C ALA A 110 5.71 -4.17 2.78
N LEU A 111 6.38 -4.38 1.65
CA LEU A 111 7.84 -4.25 1.52
C LEU A 111 8.34 -2.81 1.65
N THR A 112 7.50 -1.85 1.27
CA THR A 112 7.79 -0.41 1.37
C THR A 112 7.28 0.23 2.66
N ALA A 113 6.62 -0.54 3.52
CA ALA A 113 6.16 -0.05 4.81
C ALA A 113 7.37 0.39 5.66
N SER A 114 7.33 1.64 6.13
CA SER A 114 8.44 2.27 6.84
C SER A 114 7.97 3.02 8.10
N ARG A 115 8.90 3.25 9.03
CA ARG A 115 8.72 4.07 10.22
C ARG A 115 9.98 4.93 10.40
N GLY A 116 9.83 6.25 10.47
CA GLY A 116 10.97 7.17 10.55
C GLY A 116 11.92 7.11 9.34
N GLY A 117 11.39 6.77 8.15
CA GLY A 117 12.18 6.62 6.92
C GLY A 117 12.91 5.27 6.77
N GLN A 118 12.88 4.41 7.78
CA GLN A 118 13.47 3.07 7.74
C GLN A 118 12.40 2.03 7.40
N VAL A 119 12.68 1.15 6.43
CA VAL A 119 11.79 0.03 6.09
C VAL A 119 11.66 -0.93 7.28
N LEU A 120 10.45 -1.44 7.51
CA LEU A 120 10.17 -2.35 8.62
C LEU A 120 10.85 -3.72 8.43
N GLY A 121 10.98 -4.17 7.17
CA GLY A 121 11.40 -5.53 6.87
C GLY A 121 10.41 -6.60 7.35
N LEU A 122 10.76 -7.87 7.17
CA LEU A 122 9.88 -8.99 7.53
C LEU A 122 9.63 -9.09 9.06
N SER A 123 10.66 -8.88 9.86
CA SER A 123 10.56 -8.89 11.32
C SER A 123 9.68 -7.76 11.85
N GLY A 124 9.82 -6.54 11.30
CA GLY A 124 8.99 -5.40 11.66
C GLY A 124 7.53 -5.59 11.25
N LEU A 125 7.26 -6.17 10.08
CA LEU A 125 5.89 -6.52 9.67
C LEU A 125 5.24 -7.57 10.59
N ALA A 126 6.03 -8.53 11.08
CA ALA A 126 5.57 -9.57 12.00
C ALA A 126 5.44 -9.09 13.46
N ALA A 127 5.96 -7.91 13.78
CA ALA A 127 5.92 -7.36 15.13
C ALA A 127 4.47 -7.13 15.61
N PRO A 128 4.16 -7.33 16.91
CA PRO A 128 2.80 -7.26 17.44
C PRO A 128 2.03 -5.99 17.04
N GLU A 129 2.71 -4.84 17.00
CA GLU A 129 2.13 -3.55 16.66
C GLU A 129 1.74 -3.40 15.18
N ASN A 130 2.33 -4.20 14.28
CA ASN A 130 2.04 -4.14 12.84
C ASN A 130 1.18 -5.34 12.39
N ARG A 131 0.96 -6.33 13.25
CA ARG A 131 0.28 -7.57 12.88
C ARG A 131 -1.17 -7.35 12.45
N LEU A 132 -1.94 -6.60 13.23
CA LEU A 132 -3.35 -6.32 12.92
C LEU A 132 -3.52 -5.16 11.93
N ASP A 133 -2.64 -4.15 12.02
CA ASP A 133 -2.77 -2.89 11.29
C ASP A 133 -2.09 -2.92 9.91
N THR A 134 -1.21 -3.88 9.64
CA THR A 134 -0.45 -3.95 8.38
C THR A 134 -0.41 -5.36 7.81
N LEU A 135 0.11 -6.33 8.57
CA LEU A 135 0.31 -7.68 8.04
C LEU A 135 -1.01 -8.38 7.70
N LEU A 136 -1.98 -8.38 8.62
CA LEU A 136 -3.28 -9.02 8.44
C LEU A 136 -4.05 -8.46 7.22
N PRO A 137 -4.29 -7.14 7.08
CA PRO A 137 -5.04 -6.63 5.95
C PRO A 137 -4.30 -6.84 4.62
N LEU A 138 -2.99 -6.58 4.54
CA LEU A 138 -2.24 -6.75 3.29
C LEU A 138 -2.13 -8.23 2.86
N SER A 139 -1.92 -9.14 3.82
CA SER A 139 -1.95 -10.58 3.53
C SER A 139 -3.34 -11.06 3.10
N THR A 140 -4.41 -10.53 3.71
CA THR A 140 -5.79 -10.81 3.30
C THR A 140 -6.01 -10.41 1.84
N VAL A 141 -5.58 -9.20 1.45
CA VAL A 141 -5.70 -8.71 0.07
C VAL A 141 -4.91 -9.60 -0.91
N ALA A 142 -3.66 -9.94 -0.58
CA ALA A 142 -2.83 -10.78 -1.43
C ALA A 142 -3.42 -12.19 -1.61
N VAL A 143 -3.86 -12.82 -0.51
CA VAL A 143 -4.44 -14.18 -0.54
C VAL A 143 -5.76 -14.20 -1.28
N THR A 144 -6.64 -13.23 -1.04
CA THR A 144 -7.93 -13.14 -1.75
C THR A 144 -7.73 -12.88 -3.24
N GLY A 145 -6.74 -12.05 -3.62
CA GLY A 145 -6.29 -11.87 -5.00
C GLY A 145 -5.85 -13.18 -5.66
N LEU A 146 -5.01 -13.97 -4.98
CA LEU A 146 -4.57 -15.29 -5.46
C LEU A 146 -5.72 -16.28 -5.64
N VAL A 147 -6.63 -16.36 -4.66
CA VAL A 147 -7.81 -17.23 -4.72
C VAL A 147 -8.69 -16.86 -5.91
N ASN A 148 -8.93 -15.56 -6.13
CA ASN A 148 -9.68 -15.11 -7.29
C ASN A 148 -8.94 -15.43 -8.61
N MET A 149 -7.63 -15.18 -8.66
CA MET A 149 -6.81 -15.37 -9.84
C MET A 149 -6.77 -16.83 -10.31
N PHE A 150 -6.50 -17.75 -9.39
CA PHE A 150 -6.14 -19.13 -9.71
C PHE A 150 -7.27 -20.13 -9.46
N VAL A 151 -8.28 -19.79 -8.67
CA VAL A 151 -9.39 -20.68 -8.35
C VAL A 151 -10.71 -20.15 -8.93
N LEU A 152 -11.18 -19.00 -8.47
CA LEU A 152 -12.55 -18.57 -8.74
C LEU A 152 -12.74 -18.04 -10.17
N ARG A 153 -11.76 -17.31 -10.73
CA ARG A 153 -11.80 -16.85 -12.12
C ARG A 153 -11.82 -18.03 -13.10
N PRO A 154 -10.88 -19.00 -13.08
CA PRO A 154 -10.94 -20.14 -13.99
C PRO A 154 -12.23 -20.94 -13.89
N LEU A 155 -12.75 -21.14 -12.67
CA LEU A 155 -14.04 -21.81 -12.47
C LEU A 155 -15.20 -21.03 -13.10
N THR A 156 -15.23 -19.71 -12.92
CA THR A 156 -16.28 -18.86 -13.51
C THR A 156 -16.22 -18.88 -15.03
N THR A 157 -15.03 -18.75 -15.62
CA THR A 157 -14.83 -18.80 -17.07
C THR A 157 -15.27 -20.14 -17.66
N ARG A 158 -14.94 -21.27 -17.01
CA ARG A 158 -15.42 -22.61 -17.43
C ARG A 158 -16.94 -22.67 -17.50
N VAL A 159 -17.63 -22.19 -16.47
CA VAL A 159 -19.11 -22.17 -16.45
C VAL A 159 -19.67 -21.22 -17.51
N MET A 160 -19.00 -20.11 -17.81
CA MET A 160 -19.39 -19.23 -18.91
C MET A 160 -19.31 -19.94 -20.28
N HIS A 161 -18.26 -20.75 -20.52
CA HIS A 161 -18.15 -21.55 -21.73
C HIS A 161 -19.21 -22.65 -21.79
N GLU A 162 -19.47 -23.36 -20.68
CA GLU A 162 -20.54 -24.36 -20.57
C GLU A 162 -21.91 -23.74 -20.91
N ARG A 163 -22.22 -22.57 -20.34
CA ARG A 163 -23.43 -21.80 -20.66
C ARG A 163 -23.47 -21.47 -22.13
N LYS A 164 -22.37 -20.98 -22.71
CA LYS A 164 -22.34 -20.59 -24.12
C LYS A 164 -22.63 -21.76 -25.06
N HIS A 165 -22.09 -22.94 -24.75
CA HIS A 165 -22.39 -24.16 -25.50
C HIS A 165 -23.87 -24.56 -25.36
N GLN A 166 -24.43 -24.47 -24.14
CA GLN A 166 -25.85 -24.75 -23.92
C GLN A 166 -26.76 -23.76 -24.65
N GLU A 167 -26.37 -22.48 -24.77
CA GLU A 167 -27.13 -21.49 -25.57
C GLU A 167 -27.28 -21.92 -27.04
N THR A 168 -26.24 -22.53 -27.62
CA THR A 168 -26.28 -23.06 -28.98
C THR A 168 -27.20 -24.28 -29.09
N ARG A 169 -27.19 -25.17 -28.10
CA ARG A 169 -28.05 -26.36 -28.06
C ARG A 169 -29.52 -26.00 -27.89
N ASP A 170 -29.81 -25.03 -27.03
CA ASP A 170 -31.18 -24.60 -26.71
C ASP A 170 -31.74 -23.61 -27.74
N GLY A 171 -30.89 -23.04 -28.61
CA GLY A 171 -31.26 -21.92 -29.49
C GLY A 171 -31.71 -20.67 -28.72
N LYS A 172 -31.34 -20.56 -27.43
CA LYS A 172 -31.82 -19.53 -26.49
C LYS A 172 -30.71 -19.07 -25.57
N ARG A 173 -30.62 -17.76 -25.31
CA ARG A 173 -29.52 -17.20 -24.51
C ARG A 173 -29.81 -17.42 -23.03
N SER A 174 -28.75 -17.60 -22.25
CA SER A 174 -28.82 -17.90 -20.81
C SER A 174 -29.46 -16.80 -19.95
N TYR A 175 -29.69 -15.64 -20.53
CA TYR A 175 -30.22 -14.44 -19.88
C TYR A 175 -31.52 -13.92 -20.52
N ASP A 176 -32.09 -14.67 -21.47
CA ASP A 176 -33.42 -14.36 -22.02
C ASP A 176 -34.52 -14.70 -20.99
N PRO A 177 -35.75 -14.20 -21.14
CA PRO A 177 -36.88 -14.56 -20.28
C PRO A 177 -37.15 -16.07 -20.24
N ALA A 178 -37.71 -16.57 -19.15
CA ALA A 178 -38.11 -17.98 -18.99
C ALA A 178 -39.10 -18.44 -20.09
N PRO A 179 -39.26 -19.75 -20.36
CA PRO A 179 -38.59 -20.89 -19.70
C PRO A 179 -37.20 -21.20 -20.29
N HIS A 180 -36.33 -21.79 -19.47
CA HIS A 180 -35.02 -22.32 -19.86
C HIS A 180 -35.00 -23.85 -19.68
N SER A 181 -34.11 -24.54 -20.39
CA SER A 181 -33.88 -25.98 -20.18
C SER A 181 -33.42 -26.26 -18.73
N LYS A 182 -33.62 -27.51 -18.25
CA LYS A 182 -33.16 -27.92 -16.91
C LYS A 182 -31.64 -27.75 -16.78
N GLU A 183 -30.92 -28.05 -17.86
CA GLU A 183 -29.48 -27.92 -18.01
C GLU A 183 -29.04 -26.46 -17.90
N MET A 184 -29.68 -25.55 -18.63
CA MET A 184 -29.37 -24.12 -18.55
C MET A 184 -29.67 -23.54 -17.16
N LEU A 185 -30.77 -23.96 -16.51
CA LEU A 185 -31.07 -23.55 -15.14
C LEU A 185 -29.98 -23.98 -14.15
N ALA A 186 -29.50 -25.22 -14.25
CA ALA A 186 -28.40 -25.72 -13.44
C ALA A 186 -27.11 -24.92 -13.65
N LEU A 187 -26.78 -24.59 -14.92
CA LEU A 187 -25.62 -23.77 -15.27
C LEU A 187 -25.74 -22.33 -14.77
N ASN A 188 -26.92 -21.70 -14.88
CA ASN A 188 -27.20 -20.38 -14.36
C ASN A 188 -27.03 -20.32 -12.83
N LYS A 189 -27.51 -21.34 -12.11
CA LYS A 189 -27.30 -21.48 -10.66
C LYS A 189 -25.82 -21.65 -10.31
N LYS A 190 -25.10 -22.51 -11.04
CA LYS A 190 -23.66 -22.72 -10.87
C LYS A 190 -22.89 -21.42 -11.09
N PHE A 191 -23.20 -20.69 -12.17
CA PHE A 191 -22.60 -19.39 -12.49
C PHE A 191 -22.84 -18.37 -11.39
N GLY A 192 -24.10 -18.18 -10.96
CA GLY A 192 -24.44 -17.24 -9.91
C GLY A 192 -23.69 -17.52 -8.60
N ARG A 193 -23.52 -18.80 -8.25
CA ARG A 193 -22.75 -19.21 -7.07
C ARG A 193 -21.26 -18.89 -7.19
N VAL A 194 -20.57 -19.34 -8.24
CA VAL A 194 -19.12 -19.12 -8.35
C VAL A 194 -18.78 -17.64 -8.56
N HIS A 195 -19.57 -16.92 -9.36
CA HIS A 195 -19.43 -15.48 -9.55
C HIS A 195 -19.70 -14.72 -8.24
N GLY A 196 -20.77 -15.06 -7.52
CA GLY A 196 -21.10 -14.44 -6.25
C GLY A 196 -20.02 -14.63 -5.18
N ILE A 197 -19.44 -15.83 -5.08
CA ILE A 197 -18.31 -16.10 -4.17
C ILE A 197 -17.08 -15.26 -4.56
N SER A 198 -16.76 -15.18 -5.85
CA SER A 198 -15.65 -14.32 -6.34
C SER A 198 -15.87 -12.84 -5.99
N SER A 199 -17.07 -12.33 -6.19
CA SER A 199 -17.45 -10.96 -5.83
C SER A 199 -17.36 -10.71 -4.32
N LEU A 200 -17.78 -11.66 -3.48
CA LEU A 200 -17.67 -11.55 -2.03
C LEU A 200 -16.21 -11.54 -1.56
N VAL A 201 -15.38 -12.44 -2.09
CA VAL A 201 -13.93 -12.48 -1.82
C VAL A 201 -13.28 -11.15 -2.23
N ASN A 202 -13.69 -10.59 -3.37
CA ASN A 202 -13.21 -9.28 -3.82
C ASN A 202 -13.67 -8.13 -2.89
N LEU A 203 -14.89 -8.20 -2.35
CA LEU A 203 -15.38 -7.21 -1.38
C LEU A 203 -14.58 -7.27 -0.06
N VAL A 204 -14.27 -8.48 0.43
CA VAL A 204 -13.39 -8.67 1.60
C VAL A 204 -12.02 -8.04 1.35
N SER A 205 -11.45 -8.24 0.16
CA SER A 205 -10.19 -7.58 -0.22
C SER A 205 -10.28 -6.05 -0.16
N LEU A 206 -11.37 -5.47 -0.66
CA LEU A 206 -11.54 -4.01 -0.59
C LEU A 206 -11.63 -3.52 0.85
N ILE A 207 -12.43 -4.19 1.68
CA ILE A 207 -12.58 -3.85 3.11
C ILE A 207 -11.21 -3.91 3.81
N ALA A 208 -10.43 -4.96 3.56
CA ALA A 208 -9.07 -5.08 4.10
C ALA A 208 -8.14 -3.96 3.61
N THR A 209 -8.26 -3.54 2.35
CA THR A 209 -7.47 -2.42 1.78
C THR A 209 -7.87 -1.10 2.44
N VAL A 210 -9.16 -0.84 2.65
CA VAL A 210 -9.65 0.35 3.35
C VAL A 210 -9.21 0.35 4.82
N TRP A 211 -9.30 -0.80 5.51
CA TRP A 211 -8.78 -0.94 6.87
C TRP A 211 -7.29 -0.58 6.92
N TYR A 212 -6.49 -1.12 6.01
CA TYR A 212 -5.08 -0.74 5.91
C TYR A 212 -4.89 0.78 5.72
N GLY A 213 -5.72 1.42 4.89
CA GLY A 213 -5.73 2.88 4.73
C GLY A 213 -5.94 3.65 6.03
N VAL A 214 -6.88 3.21 6.87
CA VAL A 214 -7.14 3.80 8.19
C VAL A 214 -5.96 3.59 9.14
N ALA A 215 -5.27 2.45 9.06
CA ALA A 215 -4.06 2.22 9.83
C ALA A 215 -2.87 3.07 9.33
N LEU A 216 -2.78 3.27 8.02
CA LEU A 216 -1.75 4.08 7.37
C LEU A 216 -1.92 5.57 7.71
N SER A 217 -3.16 6.08 7.80
CA SER A 217 -3.40 7.50 8.08
C SER A 217 -2.83 7.94 9.44
N LYS A 218 -2.79 7.05 10.43
CA LYS A 218 -2.17 7.29 11.75
C LYS A 218 -0.65 7.53 11.69
N ARG A 219 -0.02 7.30 10.53
CA ARG A 219 1.43 7.44 10.30
C ARG A 219 1.76 8.70 9.48
N LEU A 220 0.76 9.49 9.11
CA LEU A 220 0.90 10.71 8.30
C LEU A 220 1.10 11.98 9.15
N GLU A 221 1.29 11.82 10.46
CA GLU A 221 1.59 12.90 11.41
C GLU A 221 3.09 13.16 11.57
#